data_AF-A0A383R5G8-F1
#
_entry.id   AF-A0A383R5G8-F1
#
_cell.length_a   1.000
_cell.length_b   1.000
_cell.length_c   1.000
_cell.angle_alpha   90.00
_cell.angle_beta   90.00
_cell.angle_gamma   90.00
#
_symmetry.space_group_name_H-M   'P 1'
#
loop_
_entity.id
_entity.type
_entity.pdbx_description
1 polymer ?
#
loop_
_entity_poly.entity_id
_entity_poly.type
_entity_poly.pdbx_seq_one_letter_code
_entity_poly.pdbx_strand_id
1 'polypeptide(L)'
;MTAFTNYSITEREQMSQRLANIRERGYEMSSNMRNIGVTGIAAPIFHGDGSVHAAISLIGPSDRMEPHIERWISMLLQVTQEMSRLHGFS
;
A
#
# COMPACT_ATOMS: atom_id res chain seq x y z
N MET A 1 7.36 18.66 -3.51
CA MET A 1 6.18 17.79 -3.32
C MET A 1 5.09 18.65 -2.71
N THR A 2 3.87 18.62 -3.25
CA THR A 2 2.75 19.46 -2.76
C THR A 2 2.06 18.74 -1.60
N ALA A 3 1.74 19.46 -0.52
CA ALA A 3 0.98 18.93 0.60
C ALA A 3 -0.53 19.08 0.35
N PHE A 4 -1.30 18.02 0.55
CA PHE A 4 -2.76 18.02 0.46
C PHE A 4 -3.39 18.10 1.86
N THR A 5 -2.73 17.55 2.86
CA THR A 5 -3.07 17.63 4.29
C THR A 5 -1.79 17.74 5.12
N ASN A 6 -1.92 17.95 6.43
CA ASN A 6 -0.79 17.91 7.37
C ASN A 6 -0.14 16.53 7.51
N TYR A 7 -0.73 15.49 6.91
CA TYR A 7 -0.20 14.12 6.89
C TYR A 7 0.48 13.79 5.55
N SER A 8 0.43 14.71 4.58
CA SER A 8 1.11 14.52 3.29
C SER A 8 2.62 14.52 3.48
N ILE A 9 3.30 13.57 2.83
CA ILE A 9 4.76 13.50 2.84
C ILE A 9 5.30 14.49 1.81
N THR A 10 6.14 15.40 2.28
CA THR A 10 6.80 16.40 1.42
C THR A 10 8.32 16.26 1.38
N GLU A 11 8.88 15.41 2.25
CA GLU A 11 10.33 15.20 2.39
C GLU A 11 10.80 13.92 1.70
N ARG A 12 11.95 14.01 1.01
CA ARG A 12 12.55 12.90 0.28
C ARG A 12 12.95 11.74 1.20
N GLU A 13 13.50 12.04 2.37
CA GLU A 13 14.00 11.03 3.30
C GLU A 13 12.85 10.16 3.85
N GLN A 14 11.76 10.80 4.28
CA GLN A 14 10.54 10.11 4.70
C GLN A 14 9.98 9.21 3.59
N MET A 15 10.00 9.66 2.33
CA MET A 15 9.59 8.83 1.19
C MET A 15 10.49 7.61 1.01
N SER A 16 11.81 7.78 1.05
CA SER A 16 12.78 6.68 0.95
C SER A 16 12.57 5.63 2.04
N GLN A 17 12.32 6.07 3.26
CA GLN A 17 12.09 5.19 4.41
C GLN A 17 10.80 4.38 4.25
N ARG A 18 9.74 5.00 3.71
CA ARG A 18 8.50 4.27 3.39
C ARG A 18 8.70 3.27 2.27
N LEU A 19 9.47 3.59 1.24
CA LEU A 19 9.80 2.64 0.18
C LEU A 19 10.57 1.44 0.73
N ALA A 20 11.50 1.66 1.68
CA ALA A 20 12.19 0.57 2.36
C ALA A 20 11.20 -0.32 3.15
N ASN A 21 10.30 0.29 3.92
CA ASN A 21 9.28 -0.44 4.66
C ASN A 21 8.34 -1.23 3.74
N ILE A 22 7.94 -0.66 2.59
CA ILE A 22 7.11 -1.36 1.60
C ILE A 22 7.84 -2.60 1.05
N ARG A 23 9.14 -2.49 0.76
CA ARG A 23 9.95 -3.63 0.29
C ARG A 23 10.07 -4.72 1.35
N GLU A 24 10.17 -4.36 2.62
CA GLU A 24 10.28 -5.31 3.74
C GLU A 24 8.96 -6.04 4.01
N ARG A 25 7.83 -5.32 4.06
CA ARG A 25 6.55 -5.87 4.50
C ARG A 25 5.56 -6.20 3.38
N GLY A 26 5.83 -5.76 2.16
CA GLY A 26 5.00 -6.03 0.97
C GLY A 26 3.75 -5.17 0.80
N TYR A 27 3.54 -4.13 1.61
CA TYR A 27 2.39 -3.22 1.46
C TYR A 27 2.65 -1.79 1.92
N GLU A 28 1.84 -0.86 1.43
CA GLU A 28 1.71 0.52 1.89
C GLU A 28 0.40 0.70 2.67
N MET A 29 0.43 1.56 3.69
CA MET A 29 -0.76 2.05 4.37
C MET A 29 -0.62 3.56 4.51
N SER A 30 -1.68 4.28 4.16
CA SER A 30 -1.77 5.73 4.23
C SER A 30 -3.10 6.14 4.87
N SER A 31 -3.03 6.89 5.96
CA SER A 31 -4.21 7.48 6.62
C SER A 31 -4.13 8.99 6.53
N ASN A 32 -5.24 9.65 6.20
CA ASN A 32 -5.38 11.12 6.17
C ASN A 32 -4.47 11.85 5.18
N MET A 33 -3.63 11.14 4.41
CA MET A 33 -2.55 11.75 3.61
C MET A 33 -3.08 12.59 2.44
N ARG A 34 -4.20 12.18 1.83
CA ARG A 34 -4.83 12.87 0.70
C ARG A 34 -6.16 13.50 1.07
N ASN A 35 -6.94 12.80 1.89
CA ASN A 35 -8.25 13.20 2.36
C ASN A 35 -8.32 12.87 3.85
N ILE A 36 -8.66 13.85 4.69
CA ILE A 36 -8.90 13.60 6.12
C ILE A 36 -10.08 12.62 6.27
N GLY A 37 -9.97 11.68 7.20
CA GLY A 37 -10.95 10.62 7.46
C GLY A 37 -10.89 9.45 6.47
N VAL A 38 -9.86 9.35 5.62
CA VAL A 38 -9.69 8.27 4.65
C VAL A 38 -8.41 7.49 4.94
N THR A 39 -8.54 6.17 4.95
CA THR A 39 -7.43 5.23 5.07
C THR A 39 -7.38 4.34 3.82
N GLY A 40 -6.19 4.22 3.25
CA GLY A 40 -5.88 3.35 2.12
C GLY A 40 -4.80 2.34 2.48
N ILE A 41 -4.91 1.15 1.91
CA ILE A 41 -3.82 0.17 1.85
C ILE A 41 -3.57 -0.22 0.40
N ALA A 42 -2.32 -0.52 0.06
CA ALA A 42 -1.95 -0.97 -1.28
C ALA A 42 -0.85 -2.03 -1.23
N ALA A 43 -0.90 -3.00 -2.12
CA ALA A 43 0.15 -4.01 -2.26
C ALA A 43 0.51 -4.21 -3.75
N PRO A 44 1.79 -4.45 -4.07
CA PRO A 44 2.25 -4.63 -5.43
C PRO A 44 1.89 -6.02 -5.98
N ILE A 45 1.73 -6.10 -7.29
CA ILE A 45 1.73 -7.34 -8.06
C ILE A 45 3.07 -7.42 -8.80
N PHE A 46 3.81 -8.48 -8.53
CA PHE A 46 5.09 -8.76 -9.15
C PHE A 46 4.92 -9.61 -10.40
N HIS A 47 5.83 -9.43 -11.34
CA HIS A 47 5.95 -10.25 -12.53
C HIS A 47 7.14 -11.20 -12.41
N GLY A 48 7.25 -12.20 -13.28
CA GLY A 48 8.28 -13.24 -13.20
C GLY A 48 9.74 -12.75 -13.20
N ASP A 49 10.00 -11.51 -13.63
CA ASP A 49 11.32 -10.86 -13.57
C ASP A 49 11.57 -10.09 -12.25
N GLY A 50 10.65 -10.15 -11.30
CA GLY A 50 10.69 -9.43 -10.03
C GLY A 50 10.33 -7.95 -10.13
N SER A 51 9.93 -7.46 -11.31
CA SER A 51 9.45 -6.09 -11.48
C SER A 51 8.01 -5.94 -10.97
N VAL A 52 7.63 -4.71 -10.59
CA VAL A 52 6.26 -4.37 -10.19
C VAL A 52 5.53 -3.78 -11.39
N HIS A 53 4.57 -4.51 -11.94
CA HIS A 53 3.75 -4.04 -13.08
C HIS A 53 2.43 -3.40 -12.66
N ALA A 54 1.92 -3.75 -11.48
CA ALA A 54 0.65 -3.25 -10.98
C ALA A 54 0.62 -3.22 -9.45
N ALA A 55 -0.44 -2.63 -8.89
CA ALA A 55 -0.76 -2.70 -7.48
C ALA A 55 -2.28 -2.75 -7.31
N ILE A 56 -2.74 -3.40 -6.25
CA ILE A 56 -4.15 -3.36 -5.83
C ILE A 56 -4.22 -2.47 -4.60
N SER A 57 -5.23 -1.60 -4.54
CA SER A 57 -5.50 -0.75 -3.38
C SER A 57 -6.93 -0.93 -2.86
N LEU A 58 -7.07 -0.84 -1.54
CA LEU A 58 -8.36 -0.77 -0.85
C LEU A 58 -8.41 0.55 -0.09
N ILE A 59 -9.44 1.36 -0.36
CA ILE A 59 -9.59 2.71 0.18
C ILE A 59 -11.00 2.84 0.77
N GLY A 60 -11.10 3.41 1.97
CA GLY A 60 -12.39 3.67 2.61
C GLY A 60 -12.26 4.64 3.78
N PRO A 61 -13.39 5.00 4.42
CA PRO A 61 -13.35 5.83 5.62
C PRO A 61 -12.56 5.16 6.74
N SER A 62 -11.74 5.95 7.45
CA SER A 62 -10.84 5.47 8.50
C SER A 62 -11.59 4.65 9.55
N ASP A 63 -12.75 5.13 10.01
CA ASP A 63 -13.57 4.44 11.02
C ASP A 63 -14.07 3.05 10.60
N ARG A 64 -14.10 2.75 9.30
CA ARG A 64 -14.44 1.42 8.76
C ARG A 64 -13.21 0.57 8.44
N MET A 65 -12.12 1.21 8.06
CA MET A 65 -10.88 0.55 7.66
C MET A 65 -10.05 0.13 8.87
N GLU A 66 -9.83 1.04 9.82
CA GLU A 66 -8.90 0.85 10.95
C GLU A 66 -9.27 -0.30 11.89
N PRO A 67 -10.55 -0.53 12.27
CA PRO A 67 -10.92 -1.65 13.14
C PRO A 67 -10.63 -3.04 12.54
N HIS A 68 -10.39 -3.12 11.23
CA HIS A 68 -10.19 -4.37 10.50
C HIS A 68 -8.91 -4.36 9.67
N ILE A 69 -7.98 -3.45 9.97
CA ILE A 69 -6.83 -3.16 9.10
C ILE A 69 -5.94 -4.37 8.87
N GLU A 70 -5.68 -5.17 9.91
CA GLU A 70 -4.85 -6.38 9.80
C GLU A 70 -5.49 -7.43 8.89
N ARG A 71 -6.83 -7.58 8.98
CA ARG A 71 -7.60 -8.46 8.10
C ARG A 71 -7.52 -7.98 6.66
N TRP A 72 -7.69 -6.68 6.42
CA TRP A 72 -7.60 -6.11 5.08
C TRP A 72 -6.21 -6.27 4.47
N ILE A 73 -5.15 -6.04 5.24
CA ILE A 73 -3.77 -6.26 4.79
C ILE A 73 -3.56 -7.74 4.45
N SER A 74 -4.00 -8.65 5.31
CA SER A 74 -3.83 -10.10 5.10
C SER A 74 -4.52 -10.56 3.80
N MET A 75 -5.78 -10.14 3.59
CA MET A 75 -6.52 -10.46 2.37
C MET A 75 -5.88 -9.82 1.13
N LEU A 76 -5.45 -8.57 1.23
CA LEU A 76 -4.81 -7.87 0.12
C LEU A 76 -3.51 -8.56 -0.32
N LEU A 77 -2.65 -8.93 0.64
CA LEU A 77 -1.41 -9.64 0.36
C LEU A 77 -1.66 -11.02 -0.26
N GLN A 78 -2.66 -11.77 0.22
CA GLN A 78 -3.05 -13.05 -0.36
C GLN A 78 -3.45 -12.88 -1.84
N VAL A 79 -4.30 -11.89 -2.12
CA VAL A 79 -4.76 -11.61 -3.49
C VAL A 79 -3.60 -11.17 -4.38
N THR A 80 -2.74 -10.26 -3.93
CA THR A 80 -1.63 -9.81 -4.79
C THR A 80 -0.55 -10.87 -4.99
N GLN A 81 -0.32 -11.75 -4.01
CA GLN A 81 0.55 -12.93 -4.16
C GLN A 81 -0.01 -13.92 -5.18
N GLU A 82 -1.31 -14.21 -5.12
CA GLU A 82 -1.97 -15.08 -6.09
C GLU A 82 -1.87 -14.51 -7.51
N MET A 83 -2.15 -13.21 -7.66
CA MET A 83 -2.02 -12.52 -8.95
C MET A 83 -0.57 -12.53 -9.44
N SER A 84 0.40 -12.29 -8.56
CA SER A 84 1.83 -12.34 -8.92
C SER A 84 2.21 -13.73 -9.45
N ARG A 85 1.72 -14.80 -8.81
CA ARG A 85 1.95 -16.18 -9.25
C ARG A 85 1.36 -16.47 -10.62
N LEU A 86 0.16 -15.95 -10.92
CA LEU A 86 -0.45 -16.06 -12.25
C LEU A 86 0.37 -15.31 -13.33
N HIS A 87 1.10 -14.26 -12.93
CA HIS A 87 2.02 -13.50 -13.79
C HIS A 87 3.47 -14.02 -13.78
N GLY A 88 3.68 -15.26 -13.31
CA GLY A 88 4.98 -15.96 -13.40
C GLY A 88 5.96 -15.63 -12.28
N PHE A 89 5.56 -14.86 -11.27
CA PHE A 89 6.37 -14.66 -10.06
C PHE A 89 6.33 -15.93 -9.20
N SER A 90 7.51 -16.45 -8.84
CA SER A 90 7.67 -17.73 -8.13
C SER A 90 8.28 -17.52 -6.76
#